data_AF-A0A8S1QWD9-F1
#
_entry.id   AF-A0A8S1QWD9-F1
#
_cell.length_a   1.000
_cell.length_b   1.000
_cell.length_c   1.000
_cell.angle_alpha   90.00
_cell.angle_beta   90.00
_cell.angle_gamma   90.00
#
_symmetry.space_group_name_H-M   'P 1'
#
loop_
_entity.id
_entity.type
_entity.pdbx_description
1 polymer ?
#
loop_
_entity_poly.entity_id
_entity_poly.type
_entity_poly.pdbx_seq_one_letter_code
_entity_poly.pdbx_strand_id
1 'polypeptide(L)'
;MFKSEFQCNLKDYPQQNYSEFIKGIIDSDQTLENIFNGDQGQFEEFKIYLKSKIFNDPNEIQQHLTNIYNQWNTQSKVVIKRIEIFRLIMLMYLGLLERNFSQGGFYIIDMSSIKYTNNYISKQKLKCFQNYIKTFYLNSDAIQNDQLIFTKNTVNKEEFKKKFEQSIYQNIDFEFTQLKNEDHQNSTVVDFADQNIGGLVLDTRNCAQEEIVMLIFPEATVSKIFISQKNETEAVLIENLKKYSNYTGYEQSFNCQPSMTLQGNYNMLVYSTQYYFGY
;
A
#
# COMPACT_ATOMS: atom_id res chain seq x y z
N MET A 1 -23.21 -16.04 14.22
CA MET A 1 -23.29 -14.74 13.53
C MET A 1 -22.09 -14.68 12.60
N PHE A 2 -22.28 -14.85 11.29
CA PHE A 2 -21.16 -14.72 10.35
C PHE A 2 -20.68 -13.28 10.44
N LYS A 3 -19.52 -13.03 11.06
CA LYS A 3 -18.83 -11.75 10.88
C LYS A 3 -18.55 -11.68 9.39
N SER A 4 -19.26 -10.83 8.67
CA SER A 4 -18.93 -10.56 7.28
C SER A 4 -17.50 -10.03 7.27
N GLU A 5 -16.60 -10.78 6.64
CA GLU A 5 -15.18 -10.48 6.54
C GLU A 5 -14.97 -9.21 5.68
N PHE A 6 -13.94 -8.43 6.03
CA PHE A 6 -13.63 -7.16 5.38
C PHE A 6 -13.33 -7.32 3.88
N GLN A 7 -14.08 -6.62 3.04
CA GLN A 7 -13.88 -6.64 1.59
C GLN A 7 -14.10 -5.24 0.98
N CYS A 8 -13.16 -4.83 0.12
CA CYS A 8 -13.36 -3.72 -0.79
C CYS A 8 -13.90 -4.21 -2.14
N ASN A 9 -14.76 -3.41 -2.76
CA ASN A 9 -15.34 -3.66 -4.07
C ASN A 9 -15.08 -2.49 -5.01
N LEU A 10 -15.30 -2.72 -6.31
CA LEU A 10 -15.38 -1.64 -7.28
C LEU A 10 -16.59 -0.76 -6.96
N LYS A 11 -16.34 0.54 -6.81
CA LYS A 11 -17.38 1.52 -6.57
C LYS A 11 -18.36 1.59 -7.75
N ASP A 12 -19.65 1.60 -7.46
CA ASP A 12 -20.73 1.67 -8.46
C ASP A 12 -20.72 0.49 -9.47
N TYR A 13 -20.17 -0.68 -9.10
CA TYR A 13 -20.12 -1.88 -9.95
C TYR A 13 -21.05 -3.00 -9.42
N PRO A 14 -21.75 -3.75 -10.31
CA PRO A 14 -21.82 -3.57 -11.76
C PRO A 14 -22.87 -2.51 -12.15
N GLN A 15 -22.58 -1.73 -13.19
CA GLN A 15 -23.56 -0.83 -13.81
C GLN A 15 -23.46 -0.83 -15.33
N GLN A 16 -24.50 -0.34 -16.02
CA GLN A 16 -24.47 -0.21 -17.47
C GLN A 16 -23.33 0.75 -17.90
N ASN A 17 -22.55 0.35 -18.90
CA ASN A 17 -21.42 1.14 -19.43
C ASN A 17 -20.31 1.45 -18.39
N TYR A 18 -20.07 0.57 -17.42
CA TYR A 18 -19.01 0.77 -16.40
C TYR A 18 -17.62 1.07 -16.99
N SER A 19 -17.27 0.49 -18.15
CA SER A 19 -16.01 0.81 -18.84
C SER A 19 -15.93 2.27 -19.29
N GLU A 20 -17.04 2.86 -19.75
CA GLU A 20 -17.09 4.29 -20.11
C GLU A 20 -17.06 5.19 -18.87
N PHE A 21 -17.67 4.75 -17.77
CA PHE A 21 -17.58 5.44 -16.48
C PHE A 21 -16.12 5.57 -16.02
N ILE A 22 -15.33 4.49 -16.03
CA ILE A 22 -13.90 4.56 -15.68
C ILE A 22 -13.12 5.47 -16.63
N LYS A 23 -13.36 5.36 -17.96
CA LYS A 23 -12.70 6.24 -18.94
C LYS A 23 -12.99 7.71 -18.67
N GLY A 24 -14.24 8.06 -18.36
CA GLY A 24 -14.63 9.42 -18.00
C GLY A 24 -13.94 9.93 -16.73
N ILE A 25 -13.72 9.06 -15.74
CA ILE A 25 -12.95 9.41 -14.53
C ILE A 25 -11.48 9.67 -14.89
N ILE A 26 -10.86 8.81 -15.69
CA ILE A 26 -9.47 9.01 -16.15
C ILE A 26 -9.32 10.34 -16.92
N ASP A 27 -10.28 10.68 -17.77
CA ASP A 27 -10.23 11.90 -18.59
C ASP A 27 -10.48 13.19 -17.80
N SER A 28 -11.25 13.10 -16.71
CA SER A 28 -11.59 14.27 -15.89
C SER A 28 -10.63 14.51 -14.72
N ASP A 29 -9.78 13.53 -14.37
CA ASP A 29 -8.85 13.64 -13.26
C ASP A 29 -7.61 14.49 -13.60
N GLN A 30 -7.72 15.79 -13.30
CA GLN A 30 -6.65 16.77 -13.50
C GLN A 30 -5.36 16.46 -12.70
N THR A 31 -5.43 15.65 -11.65
CA THR A 31 -4.25 15.37 -10.82
C THR A 31 -3.27 14.41 -11.49
N LEU A 32 -3.73 13.65 -12.49
CA LEU A 32 -2.88 12.76 -13.29
C LEU A 32 -1.87 13.54 -14.15
N GLU A 33 -2.23 14.71 -14.65
CA GLU A 33 -1.32 15.54 -15.46
C GLU A 33 -0.07 15.95 -14.66
N ASN A 34 -0.23 16.20 -13.35
CA ASN A 34 0.87 16.58 -12.46
C ASN A 34 1.96 15.51 -12.34
N ILE A 35 1.66 14.24 -12.67
CA ILE A 35 2.63 13.14 -12.64
C ILE A 35 3.77 13.37 -13.66
N PHE A 36 3.45 14.01 -14.79
CA PHE A 36 4.38 14.20 -15.90
C PHE A 36 4.94 15.63 -16.01
N ASN A 37 4.75 16.46 -14.97
CA ASN A 37 5.26 17.84 -14.91
C ASN A 37 4.94 18.67 -16.19
N GLY A 38 3.79 18.45 -16.81
CA GLY A 38 3.36 19.16 -18.02
C GLY A 38 3.89 18.59 -19.35
N ASP A 39 4.56 17.42 -19.35
CA ASP A 39 4.79 16.67 -20.60
C ASP A 39 3.46 16.09 -21.11
N GLN A 40 2.79 16.86 -21.97
CA GLN A 40 1.49 16.50 -22.53
C GLN A 40 1.54 15.22 -23.37
N GLY A 41 2.65 14.96 -24.08
CA GLY A 41 2.80 13.75 -24.89
C GLY A 41 2.78 12.50 -24.03
N GLN A 42 3.64 12.46 -23.00
CA GLN A 42 3.68 11.34 -22.05
C GLN A 42 2.36 11.18 -21.28
N PHE A 43 1.69 12.29 -20.95
CA PHE A 43 0.41 12.25 -20.26
C PHE A 43 -0.69 11.61 -21.11
N GLU A 44 -0.80 11.96 -22.39
CA GLU A 44 -1.78 11.35 -23.30
C GLU A 44 -1.51 9.86 -23.52
N GLU A 45 -0.24 9.46 -23.72
CA GLU A 45 0.14 8.05 -23.80
C GLU A 45 -0.19 7.28 -22.51
N PHE A 46 0.04 7.91 -21.36
CA PHE A 46 -0.31 7.32 -20.06
C PHE A 46 -1.81 7.11 -19.90
N LYS A 47 -2.65 8.07 -20.32
CA LYS A 47 -4.12 7.88 -20.31
C LYS A 47 -4.54 6.72 -21.21
N ILE A 48 -3.93 6.58 -22.40
CA ILE A 48 -4.18 5.45 -23.29
C ILE A 48 -3.80 4.14 -22.61
N TYR A 49 -2.62 4.09 -21.98
CA TYR A 49 -2.13 2.93 -21.22
C TYR A 49 -3.09 2.52 -20.10
N LEU A 50 -3.58 3.49 -19.31
CA LEU A 50 -4.57 3.22 -18.27
C LEU A 50 -5.83 2.57 -18.84
N LYS A 51 -6.38 3.13 -19.93
CA LYS A 51 -7.63 2.64 -20.54
C LYS A 51 -7.47 1.29 -21.24
N SER A 52 -6.34 1.07 -21.94
CA SER A 52 -6.16 -0.10 -22.80
C SER A 52 -5.51 -1.30 -22.10
N LYS A 53 -4.79 -1.09 -20.99
CA LYS A 53 -4.03 -2.13 -20.32
C LYS A 53 -4.37 -2.31 -18.84
N ILE A 54 -4.66 -1.23 -18.11
CA ILE A 54 -4.92 -1.30 -16.67
C ILE A 54 -6.41 -1.49 -16.38
N PHE A 55 -7.27 -0.78 -17.11
CA PHE A 55 -8.73 -0.72 -16.91
C PHE A 55 -9.54 -1.21 -18.12
N ASN A 56 -8.95 -2.11 -18.90
CA ASN A 56 -9.54 -2.63 -20.15
C ASN A 56 -10.76 -3.54 -19.94
N ASP A 57 -10.77 -4.33 -18.85
CA ASP A 57 -11.87 -5.25 -18.54
C ASP A 57 -12.29 -5.16 -17.07
N PRO A 58 -13.36 -4.43 -16.74
CA PRO A 58 -13.86 -4.31 -15.37
C PRO A 58 -14.20 -5.65 -14.69
N ASN A 59 -14.62 -6.67 -15.46
CA ASN A 59 -14.94 -7.98 -14.89
C ASN A 59 -13.67 -8.69 -14.41
N GLU A 60 -12.57 -8.56 -15.17
CA GLU A 60 -11.26 -9.05 -14.75
C GLU A 60 -10.81 -8.36 -13.46
N ILE A 61 -11.04 -7.05 -13.32
CA ILE A 61 -10.69 -6.30 -12.11
C ILE A 61 -11.48 -6.81 -10.90
N GLN A 62 -12.80 -6.98 -11.04
CA GLN A 62 -13.64 -7.50 -9.97
C GLN A 62 -13.24 -8.93 -9.59
N GLN A 63 -12.96 -9.78 -10.58
CA GLN A 63 -12.49 -11.14 -10.34
C GLN A 63 -11.15 -11.13 -9.60
N HIS A 64 -10.24 -10.22 -9.96
CA HIS A 64 -8.95 -10.08 -9.31
C HIS A 64 -9.09 -9.66 -7.83
N LEU A 65 -9.93 -8.67 -7.51
CA LEU A 65 -10.25 -8.31 -6.11
C LEU A 65 -10.81 -9.50 -5.32
N THR A 66 -11.73 -10.25 -5.94
CA THR A 66 -12.33 -11.45 -5.34
C THR A 66 -11.28 -12.54 -5.07
N ASN A 67 -10.36 -12.75 -6.01
CA ASN A 67 -9.28 -13.73 -5.88
C ASN A 67 -8.29 -13.36 -4.78
N ILE A 68 -7.93 -12.07 -4.64
CA ILE A 68 -7.07 -11.58 -3.55
C ILE A 68 -7.72 -11.88 -2.21
N TYR A 69 -9.00 -11.49 -2.06
CA TYR A 69 -9.75 -11.70 -0.84
C TYR A 69 -9.85 -13.20 -0.48
N ASN A 70 -10.17 -14.05 -1.46
CA ASN A 70 -10.27 -15.49 -1.23
C ASN A 70 -8.94 -16.09 -0.79
N GLN A 71 -7.83 -15.76 -1.46
CA GLN A 71 -6.49 -16.22 -1.08
C GLN A 71 -6.13 -15.76 0.34
N TRP A 72 -6.34 -14.48 0.65
CA TRP A 72 -6.02 -13.93 1.96
C TRP A 72 -6.76 -14.66 3.10
N ASN A 73 -8.06 -14.87 2.96
CA ASN A 73 -8.87 -15.46 4.03
C ASN A 73 -8.70 -16.98 4.15
N THR A 74 -8.47 -17.69 3.03
CA THR A 74 -8.38 -19.16 3.05
C THR A 74 -6.95 -19.69 3.20
N GLN A 75 -5.95 -18.96 2.71
CA GLN A 75 -4.55 -19.41 2.66
C GLN A 75 -3.64 -18.60 3.59
N SER A 76 -4.12 -17.50 4.18
CA SER A 76 -3.29 -16.56 4.94
C SER A 76 -2.10 -16.03 4.14
N LYS A 77 -2.19 -16.09 2.80
CA LYS A 77 -1.15 -15.71 1.87
C LYS A 77 -1.79 -15.30 0.56
N VAL A 78 -1.28 -14.25 -0.07
CA VAL A 78 -1.68 -13.84 -1.43
C VAL A 78 -0.44 -13.45 -2.22
N VAL A 79 -0.41 -13.86 -3.49
CA VAL A 79 0.64 -13.50 -4.45
C VAL A 79 0.01 -12.66 -5.56
N ILE A 80 0.56 -11.47 -5.80
CA ILE A 80 -0.02 -10.48 -6.71
C ILE A 80 1.08 -9.98 -7.65
N LYS A 81 0.83 -9.93 -8.96
CA LYS A 81 1.79 -9.35 -9.91
C LYS A 81 1.91 -7.85 -9.70
N ARG A 82 3.05 -7.25 -10.03
CA ARG A 82 3.26 -5.81 -9.83
C ARG A 82 2.33 -4.95 -10.69
N ILE A 83 1.95 -5.40 -11.89
CA ILE A 83 0.91 -4.72 -12.70
C ILE A 83 -0.47 -4.74 -12.05
N GLU A 84 -0.78 -5.82 -11.34
CA GLU A 84 -2.00 -5.98 -10.57
C GLU A 84 -1.97 -5.08 -9.32
N ILE A 85 -0.83 -4.98 -8.62
CA ILE A 85 -0.60 -4.00 -7.56
C ILE A 85 -0.75 -2.57 -8.07
N PHE A 86 -0.19 -2.26 -9.23
CA PHE A 86 -0.36 -0.96 -9.88
C PHE A 86 -1.82 -0.64 -10.18
N ARG A 87 -2.57 -1.60 -10.71
CA ARG A 87 -4.03 -1.47 -10.93
C ARG A 87 -4.75 -1.15 -9.63
N LEU A 88 -4.44 -1.84 -8.54
CA LEU A 88 -5.04 -1.57 -7.22
C LEU A 88 -4.73 -0.15 -6.72
N ILE A 89 -3.48 0.29 -6.81
CA ILE A 89 -3.09 1.66 -6.43
C ILE A 89 -3.80 2.70 -7.30
N MET A 90 -3.96 2.44 -8.60
CA MET A 90 -4.71 3.33 -9.48
C MET A 90 -6.21 3.37 -9.14
N LEU A 91 -6.81 2.26 -8.70
CA LEU A 91 -8.18 2.26 -8.18
C LEU A 91 -8.30 3.14 -6.92
N MET A 92 -7.32 3.05 -6.01
CA MET A 92 -7.25 3.93 -4.83
C MET A 92 -7.05 5.40 -5.23
N TYR A 93 -6.18 5.68 -6.22
CA TYR A 93 -5.89 7.03 -6.70
C TYR A 93 -7.10 7.71 -7.32
N LEU A 94 -7.86 6.96 -8.13
CA LEU A 94 -9.03 7.44 -8.86
C LEU A 94 -10.33 7.40 -8.03
N GLY A 95 -10.30 6.90 -6.80
CA GLY A 95 -11.50 6.80 -5.95
C GLY A 95 -12.52 5.79 -6.48
N LEU A 96 -12.03 4.70 -7.09
CA LEU A 96 -12.83 3.64 -7.73
C LEU A 96 -13.07 2.43 -6.80
N LEU A 97 -12.67 2.53 -5.53
CA LEU A 97 -12.94 1.51 -4.53
C LEU A 97 -14.00 2.00 -3.53
N GLU A 98 -14.79 1.06 -3.07
CA GLU A 98 -15.68 1.23 -1.93
C GLU A 98 -15.51 0.06 -0.96
N ARG A 99 -15.92 0.26 0.29
CA ARG A 99 -15.91 -0.78 1.31
C ARG A 99 -17.22 -0.78 2.09
N ASN A 100 -17.53 -1.92 2.68
CA ASN A 100 -18.62 -2.00 3.63
C ASN A 100 -18.17 -1.46 5.01
N PHE A 101 -18.72 -0.33 5.44
CA PHE A 101 -18.39 0.31 6.73
C PHE A 101 -18.77 -0.52 7.96
N SER A 102 -19.64 -1.53 7.81
CA SER A 102 -19.98 -2.45 8.91
C SER A 102 -18.87 -3.46 9.21
N GLN A 103 -17.87 -3.58 8.33
CA GLN A 103 -16.74 -4.48 8.44
C GLN A 103 -15.54 -3.65 8.90
N GLY A 104 -14.94 -3.97 10.05
CA GLY A 104 -13.83 -3.21 10.64
C GLY A 104 -12.62 -3.01 9.71
N GLY A 105 -11.67 -2.14 10.08
CA GLY A 105 -10.56 -1.71 9.20
C GLY A 105 -10.50 -0.19 9.04
N PHE A 106 -9.36 0.38 8.62
CA PHE A 106 -9.14 1.84 8.56
C PHE A 106 -10.00 2.55 7.49
N TYR A 107 -10.70 3.62 7.87
CA TYR A 107 -11.78 4.25 7.08
C TYR A 107 -11.40 4.76 5.69
N ILE A 108 -10.13 5.08 5.47
CA ILE A 108 -9.66 5.71 4.22
C ILE A 108 -8.93 4.66 3.38
N ILE A 109 -9.50 4.35 2.21
CA ILE A 109 -8.96 3.39 1.23
C ILE A 109 -8.64 4.02 -0.12
N ASP A 110 -8.95 5.30 -0.31
CA ASP A 110 -8.70 6.05 -1.54
C ASP A 110 -7.92 7.34 -1.25
N MET A 111 -7.43 7.98 -2.30
CA MET A 111 -6.56 9.16 -2.20
C MET A 111 -7.31 10.49 -2.30
N SER A 112 -8.64 10.50 -2.30
CA SER A 112 -9.44 11.72 -2.52
C SER A 112 -9.07 12.82 -1.53
N SER A 113 -8.94 12.48 -0.25
CA SER A 113 -8.59 13.45 0.80
C SER A 113 -7.21 14.09 0.57
N ILE A 114 -6.17 13.31 0.26
CA ILE A 114 -4.82 13.86 0.03
C ILE A 114 -4.69 14.57 -1.32
N LYS A 115 -5.52 14.24 -2.32
CA LYS A 115 -5.56 14.89 -3.63
C LYS A 115 -6.13 16.29 -3.58
N TYR A 116 -7.22 16.48 -2.84
CA TYR A 116 -7.98 17.74 -2.85
C TYR A 116 -7.71 18.63 -1.63
N THR A 117 -6.97 18.14 -0.63
CA THR A 117 -6.57 18.97 0.52
C THR A 117 -5.33 19.79 0.21
N ASN A 118 -5.46 21.11 0.30
CA ASN A 118 -4.37 22.05 0.06
C ASN A 118 -3.50 22.28 1.31
N ASN A 119 -2.85 21.23 1.81
CA ASN A 119 -1.85 21.34 2.88
C ASN A 119 -0.49 20.75 2.46
N TYR A 120 0.58 21.14 3.17
CA TYR A 120 1.94 20.72 2.81
C TYR A 120 2.10 19.19 2.85
N ILE A 121 1.66 18.55 3.92
CA ILE A 121 1.84 17.10 4.10
C ILE A 121 1.07 16.29 3.07
N SER A 122 -0.19 16.60 2.80
CA SER A 122 -0.99 15.97 1.74
C SER A 122 -0.29 16.05 0.39
N LYS A 123 0.30 17.20 0.04
CA LYS A 123 1.09 17.35 -1.19
C LYS A 123 2.32 16.43 -1.20
N GLN A 124 3.04 16.29 -0.09
CA GLN A 124 4.20 15.41 0.00
C GLN A 124 3.81 13.92 -0.06
N LYS A 125 2.71 13.52 0.61
CA LYS A 125 2.15 12.17 0.52
C LYS A 125 1.73 11.84 -0.92
N LEU A 126 0.96 12.74 -1.56
CA LEU A 126 0.54 12.57 -2.95
C LEU A 126 1.74 12.46 -3.90
N LYS A 127 2.79 13.28 -3.70
CA LYS A 127 4.01 13.24 -4.49
C LYS A 127 4.69 11.86 -4.47
N CYS A 128 4.66 11.15 -3.34
CA CYS A 128 5.20 9.80 -3.26
C CYS A 128 4.42 8.80 -4.12
N PHE A 129 3.09 8.88 -4.14
CA PHE A 129 2.27 8.08 -5.06
C PHE A 129 2.47 8.48 -6.52
N GLN A 130 2.63 9.77 -6.82
CA GLN A 130 2.93 10.23 -8.18
C GLN A 130 4.31 9.73 -8.66
N ASN A 131 5.32 9.73 -7.78
CA ASN A 131 6.63 9.13 -8.07
C ASN A 131 6.49 7.64 -8.42
N TYR A 132 5.72 6.89 -7.61
CA TYR A 132 5.41 5.49 -7.89
C TYR A 132 4.74 5.30 -9.24
N ILE A 133 3.67 6.07 -9.52
CA ILE A 133 2.88 5.91 -10.74
C ILE A 133 3.76 6.16 -11.97
N LYS A 134 4.50 7.27 -11.98
CA LYS A 134 5.43 7.61 -13.05
C LYS A 134 6.48 6.54 -13.25
N THR A 135 7.12 6.13 -12.16
CA THR A 135 8.26 5.21 -12.19
C THR A 135 7.82 3.82 -12.64
N PHE A 136 6.69 3.31 -12.15
CA PHE A 136 6.13 2.05 -12.63
C PHE A 136 5.79 2.12 -14.12
N TYR A 137 5.08 3.16 -14.56
CA TYR A 137 4.69 3.31 -15.97
C TYR A 137 5.91 3.26 -16.91
N LEU A 138 6.93 4.08 -16.62
CA LEU A 138 8.15 4.17 -17.42
C LEU A 138 9.01 2.90 -17.42
N ASN A 139 8.81 2.00 -16.46
CA ASN A 139 9.57 0.75 -16.34
C ASN A 139 8.69 -0.50 -16.47
N SER A 140 7.43 -0.33 -16.89
CA SER A 140 6.40 -1.38 -16.78
C SER A 140 6.81 -2.66 -17.50
N ASP A 141 7.42 -2.57 -18.68
CA ASP A 141 7.84 -3.76 -19.43
C ASP A 141 8.86 -4.62 -18.69
N ALA A 142 9.74 -4.00 -17.90
CA ALA A 142 10.77 -4.70 -17.13
C ALA A 142 10.23 -5.31 -15.84
N ILE A 143 9.24 -4.68 -15.18
CA ILE A 143 8.85 -5.02 -13.80
C ILE A 143 7.43 -5.53 -13.62
N GLN A 144 6.56 -5.44 -14.64
CA GLN A 144 5.13 -5.72 -14.54
C GLN A 144 4.79 -7.14 -14.06
N ASN A 145 5.65 -8.11 -14.41
CA ASN A 145 5.42 -9.53 -14.12
C ASN A 145 6.04 -10.00 -12.81
N ASP A 146 6.84 -9.16 -12.15
CA ASP A 146 7.36 -9.47 -10.81
C ASP A 146 6.20 -9.64 -9.83
N GLN A 147 6.38 -10.50 -8.84
CA GLN A 147 5.33 -10.84 -7.87
C GLN A 147 5.66 -10.33 -6.48
N LEU A 148 4.67 -9.73 -5.83
CA LEU A 148 4.69 -9.41 -4.42
C LEU A 148 3.94 -10.49 -3.65
N ILE A 149 4.42 -10.77 -2.44
CA ILE A 149 3.84 -11.80 -1.57
C ILE A 149 3.43 -11.14 -0.26
N PHE A 150 2.18 -11.32 0.13
CA PHE A 150 1.67 -10.88 1.44
C PHE A 150 1.33 -12.13 2.23
N THR A 151 1.93 -12.32 3.40
CA THR A 151 1.73 -13.49 4.26
C THR A 151 1.30 -13.04 5.65
N LYS A 152 0.14 -13.52 6.11
CA LYS A 152 -0.32 -13.40 7.49
C LYS A 152 0.34 -14.48 8.34
N ASN A 153 1.04 -14.06 9.38
CA ASN A 153 1.66 -14.92 10.36
C ASN A 153 0.90 -14.78 11.68
N THR A 154 0.39 -15.89 12.22
CA THR A 154 -0.33 -15.91 13.49
C THR A 154 0.43 -16.76 14.49
N VAL A 155 0.61 -16.24 15.69
CA VAL A 155 1.28 -16.93 16.79
C VAL A 155 0.25 -17.41 17.80
N ASN A 156 0.28 -18.70 18.15
CA ASN A 156 -0.49 -19.22 19.28
C ASN A 156 0.18 -18.79 20.60
N LYS A 157 -0.57 -18.13 21.49
CA LYS A 157 -0.01 -17.58 22.75
C LYS A 157 0.54 -18.66 23.69
N GLU A 158 -0.11 -19.81 23.80
CA GLU A 158 0.32 -20.89 24.69
C GLU A 158 1.60 -21.54 24.14
N GLU A 159 1.63 -21.81 22.83
CA GLU A 159 2.82 -22.34 22.17
C GLU A 159 4.00 -21.37 22.26
N PHE A 160 3.74 -20.07 22.05
CA PHE A 160 4.75 -19.02 22.21
C PHE A 160 5.30 -19.01 23.63
N LYS A 161 4.43 -19.02 24.66
CA LYS A 161 4.86 -19.02 26.06
C LYS A 161 5.75 -20.23 26.37
N LYS A 162 5.36 -21.41 25.91
CA LYS A 162 6.16 -22.63 26.07
C LYS A 162 7.52 -22.50 25.38
N LYS A 163 7.57 -21.99 24.15
CA LYS A 163 8.83 -21.76 23.41
C LYS A 163 9.71 -20.71 24.10
N PHE A 164 9.10 -19.64 24.63
CA PHE A 164 9.79 -18.57 25.34
C PHE A 164 10.42 -19.08 26.63
N GLU A 165 9.69 -19.86 27.43
CA GLU A 165 10.20 -20.47 28.67
C GLU A 165 11.35 -21.46 28.42
N GLN A 166 11.38 -22.08 27.25
CA GLN A 166 12.44 -23.01 26.82
C GLN A 166 13.59 -22.31 26.10
N SER A 167 13.44 -21.01 25.79
CA SER A 167 14.44 -20.28 25.03
C SER A 167 15.68 -20.02 25.88
N ILE A 168 16.84 -20.16 25.25
CA ILE A 168 18.10 -19.71 25.83
C ILE A 168 18.35 -18.26 25.45
N TYR A 169 19.00 -17.51 26.33
CA TYR A 169 19.44 -16.16 26.03
C TYR A 169 20.34 -16.18 24.80
N GLN A 170 19.99 -15.38 23.79
CA GLN A 170 20.86 -15.09 22.67
C GLN A 170 21.59 -13.79 22.96
N ASN A 171 22.89 -13.78 22.74
CA ASN A 171 23.63 -12.52 22.71
C ASN A 171 23.20 -11.76 21.46
N ILE A 172 22.65 -10.57 21.67
CA ILE A 172 22.28 -9.65 20.60
C ILE A 172 23.31 -8.54 20.60
N ASP A 173 24.03 -8.41 19.49
CA ASP A 173 24.94 -7.31 19.27
C ASP A 173 24.15 -6.10 18.77
N PHE A 174 24.44 -4.93 19.35
CA PHE A 174 23.83 -3.67 18.96
C PHE A 174 24.89 -2.77 18.34
N GLU A 175 24.62 -2.28 17.13
CA GLU A 175 25.39 -1.24 16.48
C GLU A 175 24.52 0.03 16.34
N PHE A 176 25.02 1.15 16.86
CA PHE A 176 24.35 2.43 16.72
C PHE A 176 24.87 3.13 15.46
N THR A 177 23.99 3.34 14.49
CA THR A 177 24.31 4.02 13.24
C THR A 177 23.43 5.25 13.05
N GLN A 178 23.75 6.08 12.06
CA GLN A 178 22.88 7.18 11.60
C GLN A 178 21.88 6.71 10.52
N LEU A 179 21.88 5.43 10.18
CA LEU A 179 21.00 4.85 9.17
C LEU A 179 19.62 4.63 9.76
N LYS A 180 18.62 4.70 8.89
CA LYS A 180 17.24 4.38 9.23
C LYS A 180 16.96 2.91 8.94
N ASN A 181 15.86 2.42 9.48
CA ASN A 181 15.37 1.04 9.30
C ASN A 181 15.39 0.59 7.83
N GLU A 182 14.86 1.41 6.93
CA GLU A 182 14.79 1.16 5.49
C GLU A 182 16.10 1.36 4.72
N ASP A 183 17.15 1.86 5.36
CA ASP A 183 18.48 2.06 4.75
C ASP A 183 19.38 0.82 4.92
N HIS A 184 19.03 -0.09 5.82
CA HIS A 184 19.75 -1.34 6.04
C HIS A 184 19.43 -2.37 4.95
N GLN A 185 20.33 -2.52 3.99
CA GLN A 185 20.23 -3.55 2.95
C GLN A 185 20.31 -4.96 3.55
N ASN A 186 19.61 -5.91 2.91
CA ASN A 186 19.52 -7.31 3.34
C ASN A 186 18.86 -7.52 4.72
N SER A 187 18.21 -6.50 5.26
CA SER A 187 17.38 -6.58 6.46
C SER A 187 15.90 -6.45 6.10
N THR A 188 15.04 -7.01 6.94
CA THR A 188 13.59 -6.79 6.84
C THR A 188 13.25 -5.44 7.45
N VAL A 189 12.60 -4.58 6.67
CA VAL A 189 12.10 -3.29 7.15
C VAL A 189 10.96 -3.55 8.14
N VAL A 190 11.08 -3.05 9.36
CA VAL A 190 9.99 -3.20 10.35
C VAL A 190 9.04 -2.01 10.26
N ASP A 191 7.76 -2.26 9.99
CA ASP A 191 6.71 -1.24 10.06
C ASP A 191 6.06 -1.27 11.46
N PHE A 192 6.20 -0.16 12.21
CA PHE A 192 5.62 0.04 13.53
C PHE A 192 4.16 0.45 13.39
N ALA A 193 3.35 -0.51 12.95
CA ALA A 193 2.04 -0.26 12.43
C ALA A 193 0.98 -0.02 13.51
N ASP A 194 -0.05 0.75 13.16
CA ASP A 194 -1.35 0.64 13.80
C ASP A 194 -1.91 -0.78 13.62
N GLN A 195 -2.87 -1.13 14.48
CA GLN A 195 -3.67 -2.35 14.28
C GLN A 195 -4.34 -2.39 12.90
N ASN A 196 -4.63 -1.24 12.30
CA ASN A 196 -5.03 -1.13 10.91
C ASN A 196 -3.84 -0.72 10.04
N ILE A 197 -3.36 -1.64 9.21
CA ILE A 197 -2.17 -1.44 8.37
C ILE A 197 -2.26 -0.16 7.53
N GLY A 198 -1.13 0.54 7.48
CA GLY A 198 -0.93 1.79 6.78
C GLY A 198 -1.61 2.98 7.44
N GLY A 199 -1.95 2.90 8.73
CA GLY A 199 -2.47 3.97 9.58
C GLY A 199 -3.10 5.15 8.84
N LEU A 200 -2.46 6.31 8.94
CA LEU A 200 -2.87 7.59 8.37
C LEU A 200 -2.24 7.88 6.98
N VAL A 201 -1.80 6.86 6.24
CA VAL A 201 -1.03 7.06 4.99
C VAL A 201 -1.83 7.81 3.91
N LEU A 202 -3.15 7.61 3.89
CA LEU A 202 -4.09 8.29 2.98
C LEU A 202 -4.84 9.46 3.65
N ASP A 203 -4.47 9.79 4.89
CA ASP A 203 -5.06 10.88 5.65
C ASP A 203 -4.26 12.18 5.46
N THR A 204 -4.91 13.32 5.74
CA THR A 204 -4.35 14.66 5.58
C THR A 204 -3.46 15.12 6.73
N ARG A 205 -3.44 14.35 7.84
CA ARG A 205 -2.66 14.61 9.05
C ARG A 205 -1.23 14.07 8.93
N ASN A 206 -0.49 14.13 10.05
CA ASN A 206 0.92 13.76 10.23
C ASN A 206 1.39 12.53 9.43
N CYS A 207 2.70 12.45 9.24
CA CYS A 207 3.38 11.35 8.56
C CYS A 207 4.50 10.81 9.47
N ALA A 208 4.19 9.80 10.27
CA ALA A 208 5.15 9.17 11.18
C ALA A 208 5.79 7.95 10.50
N GLN A 209 6.43 7.07 11.27
CA GLN A 209 7.23 5.96 10.72
C GLN A 209 6.42 5.04 9.79
N GLU A 210 5.23 4.57 10.22
CA GLU A 210 4.36 3.70 9.40
C GLU A 210 3.99 4.37 8.08
N GLU A 211 3.49 5.62 8.13
CA GLU A 211 3.08 6.32 6.91
C GLU A 211 4.27 6.57 5.98
N ILE A 212 5.43 6.94 6.52
CA ILE A 212 6.64 7.19 5.73
C ILE A 212 7.05 5.91 5.00
N VAL A 213 7.15 4.79 5.72
CA VAL A 213 7.55 3.51 5.15
C VAL A 213 6.56 3.06 4.07
N MET A 214 5.26 3.21 4.33
CA MET A 214 4.21 2.94 3.33
C MET A 214 4.29 3.86 2.10
N LEU A 215 4.74 5.11 2.24
CA LEU A 215 4.87 6.07 1.13
C LEU A 215 6.14 5.87 0.30
N ILE A 216 7.23 5.39 0.89
CA ILE A 216 8.44 5.06 0.11
C ILE A 216 8.34 3.69 -0.56
N PHE A 217 7.50 2.80 -0.01
CA PHE A 217 7.08 1.52 -0.59
C PHE A 217 5.56 1.51 -0.93
N PRO A 218 5.05 2.34 -1.86
CA PRO A 218 3.61 2.49 -2.10
C PRO A 218 2.86 1.18 -2.38
N GLU A 219 3.54 0.19 -2.94
CA GLU A 219 3.00 -1.16 -3.15
C GLU A 219 2.44 -1.78 -1.86
N ALA A 220 3.02 -1.51 -0.69
CA ALA A 220 2.51 -2.02 0.58
C ALA A 220 1.13 -1.44 0.95
N THR A 221 0.77 -0.26 0.43
CA THR A 221 -0.51 0.41 0.76
C THR A 221 -1.74 -0.36 0.26
N VAL A 222 -1.58 -1.28 -0.70
CA VAL A 222 -2.69 -2.13 -1.15
C VAL A 222 -3.19 -3.07 -0.06
N SER A 223 -2.41 -3.32 1.00
CA SER A 223 -2.87 -4.06 2.18
C SER A 223 -4.16 -3.49 2.76
N LYS A 224 -4.40 -2.17 2.64
CA LYS A 224 -5.63 -1.51 3.08
C LYS A 224 -6.89 -2.00 2.36
N ILE A 225 -6.77 -2.66 1.21
CA ILE A 225 -7.89 -3.12 0.39
C ILE A 225 -8.46 -4.46 0.89
N PHE A 226 -7.62 -5.33 1.46
CA PHE A 226 -8.01 -6.70 1.79
C PHE A 226 -7.62 -7.19 3.19
N ILE A 227 -6.86 -6.40 3.98
CA ILE A 227 -6.45 -6.78 5.32
C ILE A 227 -7.28 -6.00 6.36
N SER A 228 -8.08 -6.71 7.14
CA SER A 228 -8.82 -6.11 8.26
C SER A 228 -7.89 -5.72 9.41
N GLN A 229 -8.45 -5.03 10.41
CA GLN A 229 -7.78 -4.76 11.69
C GLN A 229 -7.13 -6.05 12.24
N LYS A 230 -5.83 -5.97 12.52
CA LYS A 230 -5.03 -7.09 13.01
C LYS A 230 -5.32 -7.39 14.48
N ASN A 231 -5.24 -8.67 14.83
CA ASN A 231 -5.17 -9.11 16.21
C ASN A 231 -3.75 -8.97 16.76
N GLU A 232 -3.61 -8.93 18.09
CA GLU A 232 -2.32 -8.81 18.79
C GLU A 232 -1.34 -9.99 18.54
N THR A 233 -1.84 -11.11 18.01
CA THR A 233 -1.06 -12.31 17.69
C THR A 233 -0.73 -12.41 16.20
N GLU A 234 -1.05 -11.38 15.41
CA GLU A 234 -0.89 -11.37 13.96
C GLU A 234 0.18 -10.38 13.50
N ALA A 235 0.99 -10.81 12.55
CA ALA A 235 1.93 -9.98 11.80
C ALA A 235 1.77 -10.23 10.30
N VAL A 236 2.07 -9.24 9.46
CA VAL A 236 2.05 -9.42 8.01
C VAL A 236 3.47 -9.23 7.46
N LEU A 237 3.95 -10.22 6.72
CA LEU A 237 5.18 -10.10 5.94
C LEU A 237 4.83 -9.77 4.50
N ILE A 238 5.39 -8.68 3.98
CA ILE A 238 5.26 -8.25 2.59
C ILE A 238 6.63 -8.40 1.95
N GLU A 239 6.73 -9.20 0.90
CA GLU A 239 7.99 -9.52 0.24
C GLU A 239 8.04 -8.91 -1.16
N ASN A 240 9.27 -8.64 -1.61
CA ASN A 240 9.58 -8.15 -2.96
C ASN A 240 9.05 -6.75 -3.30
N LEU A 241 9.00 -5.88 -2.29
CA LEU A 241 8.69 -4.46 -2.46
C LEU A 241 9.82 -3.71 -3.15
N LYS A 242 9.47 -2.66 -3.87
CA LYS A 242 10.43 -1.68 -4.41
C LYS A 242 10.30 -0.32 -3.73
N LYS A 243 11.43 0.36 -3.53
CA LYS A 243 11.48 1.74 -3.01
C LYS A 243 11.34 2.73 -4.15
N TYR A 244 10.23 3.46 -4.18
CA TYR A 244 9.90 4.41 -5.27
C TYR A 244 10.21 5.86 -4.91
N SER A 245 10.33 6.15 -3.61
CA SER A 245 10.63 7.49 -3.12
C SER A 245 11.74 7.45 -2.07
N ASN A 246 12.53 8.52 -2.03
CA ASN A 246 13.35 8.92 -0.90
C ASN A 246 12.62 10.00 -0.11
N TYR A 247 13.12 10.32 1.08
CA TYR A 247 12.53 11.38 1.88
C TYR A 247 13.52 12.01 2.86
N THR A 248 13.16 13.21 3.30
CA THR A 248 13.74 13.88 4.46
C THR A 248 12.63 14.31 5.42
N GLY A 249 12.99 14.62 6.66
CA GLY A 249 12.04 15.09 7.67
C GLY A 249 11.15 13.98 8.24
N TYR A 250 10.31 14.37 9.18
CA TYR A 250 9.41 13.52 9.94
C TYR A 250 8.17 14.32 10.36
N GLU A 251 7.02 13.66 10.51
CA GLU A 251 5.74 14.30 10.82
C GLU A 251 5.43 15.47 9.87
N GLN A 252 5.32 16.69 10.41
CA GLN A 252 4.98 17.91 9.68
C GLN A 252 6.09 18.42 8.75
N SER A 253 7.31 17.89 8.90
CA SER A 253 8.46 18.22 8.05
C SER A 253 8.74 17.19 6.95
N PHE A 254 7.92 16.12 6.86
CA PHE A 254 8.09 15.08 5.84
C PHE A 254 8.11 15.68 4.43
N ASN A 255 9.13 15.33 3.66
CA ASN A 255 9.35 15.81 2.30
C ASN A 255 9.68 14.63 1.40
N CYS A 256 8.84 14.42 0.38
CA CYS A 256 8.98 13.30 -0.54
C CYS A 256 9.83 13.68 -1.76
N GLN A 257 10.72 12.76 -2.16
CA GLN A 257 11.63 12.91 -3.28
C GLN A 257 11.59 11.64 -4.13
N PRO A 258 11.73 11.71 -5.46
CA PRO A 258 11.79 10.51 -6.30
C PRO A 258 13.03 9.68 -5.94
N SER A 259 12.90 8.35 -5.94
CA SER A 259 14.06 7.47 -5.95
C SER A 259 14.73 7.51 -7.33
N MET A 260 16.06 7.57 -7.37
CA MET A 260 16.82 7.57 -8.63
C MET A 260 16.97 6.16 -9.22
N THR A 261 16.67 5.11 -8.44
CA THR A 261 16.86 3.71 -8.85
C THR A 261 15.76 2.82 -8.31
N LEU A 262 15.28 1.87 -9.12
CA LEU A 262 14.41 0.75 -8.70
C LEU A 262 15.20 -0.48 -8.24
N GLN A 263 16.44 -0.28 -7.80
CA GLN A 263 17.34 -1.36 -7.41
C GLN A 263 16.95 -1.94 -6.05
N GLY A 264 17.21 -3.24 -5.91
CA GLY A 264 16.89 -3.98 -4.70
C GLY A 264 15.43 -4.39 -4.61
N ASN A 265 15.23 -5.41 -3.79
CA ASN A 265 13.92 -5.88 -3.36
C ASN A 265 13.93 -5.84 -1.84
N TYR A 266 12.84 -5.37 -1.25
CA TYR A 266 12.72 -5.16 0.18
C TYR A 266 11.63 -6.07 0.73
N ASN A 267 11.86 -6.56 1.94
CA ASN A 267 10.85 -7.24 2.72
C ASN A 267 10.42 -6.30 3.85
N MET A 268 9.13 -6.27 4.16
CA MET A 268 8.55 -5.47 5.22
C MET A 268 7.78 -6.36 6.19
N LEU A 269 8.11 -6.28 7.48
CA LEU A 269 7.34 -6.92 8.55
C LEU A 269 6.46 -5.87 9.23
N VAL A 270 5.16 -6.01 9.04
CA VAL A 270 4.13 -5.13 9.59
C VAL A 270 3.66 -5.68 10.94
N TYR A 271 4.08 -5.04 12.02
CA TYR A 271 3.78 -5.47 13.39
C TYR A 271 3.22 -4.31 14.20
N SER A 272 2.14 -4.57 14.94
CA SER A 272 1.46 -3.54 15.75
C SER A 272 1.72 -3.76 17.22
N THR A 273 2.11 -2.71 17.91
CA THR A 273 2.33 -2.72 19.36
C THR A 273 1.10 -2.24 20.11
N GLN A 274 0.89 -2.71 21.34
CA GLN A 274 -0.11 -2.12 22.22
C GLN A 274 0.33 -0.72 22.67
N TYR A 275 -0.62 0.21 22.70
CA TYR A 275 -0.40 1.53 23.29
C TYR A 275 -0.38 1.40 24.82
N TYR A 276 0.77 1.70 25.43
CA TYR A 276 0.85 1.87 26.88
C TYR A 276 0.53 3.34 27.22
N PHE A 277 -0.69 3.60 27.65
CA PHE A 277 -0.99 4.84 28.35
C PHE A 277 -0.37 4.72 29.74
N GLY A 278 0.75 5.40 29.96
CA GLY A 278 1.34 5.51 31.29
C GLY A 278 0.30 6.11 32.25
N TYR A 279 0.01 5.39 33.34
CA TYR A 279 -0.69 5.93 34.50
C TYR A 279 0.29 6.67 35.40
#